data_AF-A0A0N5D191-F1
#
_entry.id   AF-A0A0N5D191-F1
#
_cell.length_a   1.000
_cell.length_b   1.000
_cell.length_c   1.000
_cell.angle_alpha   90.00
_cell.angle_beta   90.00
_cell.angle_gamma   90.00
#
_symmetry.space_group_name_H-M   'P 1'
#
loop_
_entity.id
_entity.type
_entity.pdbx_description
1 polymer ?
#
loop_
_entity_poly.entity_id
_entity_poly.type
_entity_poly.pdbx_seq_one_letter_code
_entity_poly.pdbx_strand_id
1 'polypeptide(L)'
;MNAYGHVAGLPIECLSIAVELRKEHLIDENGQQVLRVGFKIGGGIDQDPSRAHYPYPDSGIYITQIESDSPAERAGLRQHDKILRVNGNDFTMVTHEKAVKYIKKYPVLHMLIARKDVS
;
A
#
# COMPACT_ATOMS: atom_id res chain seq x y z
N MET A 1 4.29 13.13 -21.78
CA MET A 1 4.39 12.88 -20.32
C MET A 1 4.29 11.38 -20.14
N ASN A 2 5.42 10.72 -19.94
CA ASN A 2 5.46 9.27 -19.83
C ASN A 2 5.15 8.89 -18.38
N ALA A 3 4.11 8.07 -18.19
CA ALA A 3 3.94 7.37 -16.93
C ALA A 3 5.27 6.63 -16.65
N TYR A 4 5.91 6.94 -15.53
CA TYR A 4 7.14 6.27 -15.04
C TYR A 4 8.43 6.47 -15.85
N GLY A 5 8.51 7.40 -16.80
CA GLY A 5 9.76 7.64 -17.55
C GLY A 5 10.20 6.48 -18.44
N HIS A 6 9.26 5.61 -18.82
CA HIS A 6 9.53 4.41 -19.62
C HIS A 6 9.59 4.73 -21.13
N VAL A 7 10.40 3.98 -21.88
CA VAL A 7 10.52 4.06 -23.35
C VAL A 7 9.81 2.85 -23.96
N ALA A 8 8.89 3.10 -24.88
CA ALA A 8 8.15 2.05 -25.59
C ALA A 8 9.13 1.06 -26.25
N GLY A 9 8.93 -0.24 -25.99
CA GLY A 9 9.79 -1.32 -26.52
C GLY A 9 10.81 -1.87 -25.52
N LEU A 10 11.05 -1.21 -24.38
CA LEU A 10 11.81 -1.78 -23.28
C LEU A 10 10.90 -2.55 -22.32
N PRO A 11 11.36 -3.65 -21.67
CA PRO A 11 10.61 -4.23 -20.56
C PRO A 11 10.43 -3.17 -19.46
N ILE A 12 9.24 -3.10 -18.87
CA ILE A 12 9.04 -2.31 -17.65
C ILE A 12 9.61 -3.14 -16.51
N GLU A 13 10.78 -2.76 -15.98
CA GLU A 13 11.30 -3.36 -14.75
C GLU A 13 10.52 -2.77 -13.56
N CYS A 14 9.33 -3.31 -13.33
CA CYS A 14 8.61 -3.11 -12.09
C CYS A 14 8.75 -4.41 -11.28
N LEU A 15 9.65 -4.42 -10.31
CA LEU A 15 9.78 -5.57 -9.43
C LEU A 15 8.56 -5.60 -8.51
N SER A 16 7.62 -6.46 -8.88
CA SER A 16 6.47 -6.76 -8.05
C SER A 16 6.90 -7.68 -6.91
N ILE A 17 6.73 -7.23 -5.67
CA ILE A 17 7.13 -7.97 -4.47
C ILE A 17 5.88 -8.53 -3.82
N ALA A 18 5.86 -9.85 -3.60
CA ALA A 18 4.81 -10.50 -2.83
C ALA A 18 5.13 -10.38 -1.33
N VAL A 19 4.15 -9.92 -0.55
CA VAL A 19 4.29 -9.70 0.89
C VAL A 19 3.12 -10.33 1.61
N GLU A 20 3.38 -11.15 2.63
CA GLU A 20 2.38 -11.55 3.61
C GLU A 20 2.53 -10.69 4.86
N LEU A 21 1.46 -10.00 5.25
CA LEU A 21 1.40 -9.22 6.48
C LEU A 21 0.33 -9.79 7.40
N ARG A 22 0.75 -10.22 8.59
CA ARG A 22 -0.15 -10.66 9.66
C ARG A 22 -0.28 -9.54 10.70
N LYS A 23 -1.49 -9.04 10.88
CA LYS A 23 -1.74 -7.95 11.83
C LYS A 23 -1.54 -8.40 13.27
N GLU A 24 -1.17 -7.45 14.10
CA GLU A 24 -1.01 -7.63 15.53
C GLU A 24 -2.33 -7.39 16.25
N HIS A 25 -2.68 -8.27 17.18
CA HIS A 25 -3.84 -8.11 18.05
C HIS A 25 -3.45 -7.25 19.24
N LEU A 26 -4.12 -6.12 19.40
CA LEU A 26 -4.00 -5.24 20.55
C LEU A 26 -5.34 -5.16 21.27
N ILE A 27 -5.30 -4.68 22.51
CA ILE A 27 -6.49 -4.34 23.29
C ILE A 27 -6.52 -2.82 23.39
N ASP A 28 -7.63 -2.20 22.99
CA ASP A 28 -7.82 -0.76 23.14
C ASP A 28 -8.21 -0.36 24.58
N GLU A 29 -8.36 0.94 24.82
CA GLU A 29 -8.71 1.50 26.12
C GLU A 29 -10.07 1.02 26.65
N ASN A 30 -10.95 0.55 25.76
CA ASN A 30 -12.27 0.02 26.09
C ASN A 30 -12.26 -1.50 26.31
N GLY A 31 -11.09 -2.15 26.25
CA GLY A 31 -10.97 -3.60 26.34
C GLY A 31 -11.32 -4.34 25.04
N GLN A 32 -11.52 -3.64 23.93
CA GLN A 32 -11.85 -4.24 22.65
C GLN A 32 -10.60 -4.70 21.91
N GLN A 33 -10.67 -5.88 21.30
CA GLN A 33 -9.61 -6.37 20.41
C GLN A 33 -9.57 -5.54 19.13
N VAL A 34 -8.41 -4.95 18.83
CA VAL A 34 -8.14 -4.20 17.60
C VAL A 34 -6.97 -4.79 16.85
N LEU A 35 -7.00 -4.69 15.52
CA LEU A 35 -5.94 -5.20 14.66
C LEU A 35 -5.04 -4.05 14.18
N ARG A 36 -3.79 -4.03 14.64
CA ARG A 36 -2.77 -3.08 14.21
C ARG A 36 -2.07 -3.59 12.95
N VAL A 37 -2.02 -2.74 11.92
CA VAL A 37 -1.36 -3.06 10.65
C VAL A 37 0.04 -2.46 10.53
N GLY A 38 0.27 -1.26 11.09
CA GLY A 38 1.60 -0.64 11.12
C GLY A 38 1.96 0.26 9.94
N PHE A 39 1.00 0.64 9.10
CA PHE A 39 1.26 1.55 7.98
C PHE A 39 0.07 2.45 7.68
N LYS A 40 0.33 3.57 7.01
CA LYS A 40 -0.69 4.47 6.44
C LYS A 40 -0.69 4.39 4.92
N ILE A 41 -1.86 4.62 4.33
CA ILE A 41 -2.01 4.72 2.88
C ILE A 41 -2.39 6.14 2.45
N GLY A 42 -2.11 6.46 1.20
CA GLY A 42 -2.56 7.66 0.50
C GLY A 42 -2.91 7.34 -0.96
N GLY A 43 -3.45 8.33 -1.66
CA GLY A 43 -3.95 8.16 -3.03
C GLY A 43 -5.30 7.46 -3.08
N GLY A 44 -5.65 6.94 -4.25
CA GLY A 44 -7.00 6.48 -4.60
C GLY A 44 -7.62 7.36 -5.68
N ILE A 45 -8.46 6.75 -6.52
CA ILE A 45 -9.06 7.42 -7.69
C ILE A 45 -10.04 8.55 -7.32
N ASP A 46 -10.45 8.62 -6.06
CA ASP A 46 -11.33 9.61 -5.45
C ASP A 46 -10.57 10.75 -4.74
N GLN A 47 -9.24 10.70 -4.71
CA GLN A 47 -8.40 11.73 -4.08
C GLN A 47 -7.79 12.64 -5.13
N ASP A 48 -7.73 13.93 -4.83
CA ASP A 48 -7.05 14.92 -5.67
C ASP A 48 -5.52 14.74 -5.55
N PRO A 49 -4.81 14.34 -6.63
CA PRO A 49 -3.37 14.11 -6.59
C PRO A 49 -2.58 15.36 -6.22
N SER A 50 -3.10 16.56 -6.50
CA SER A 50 -2.42 17.83 -6.16
C SER A 50 -2.35 18.09 -4.66
N ARG A 51 -3.18 17.40 -3.87
CA ARG A 51 -3.22 17.51 -2.41
C ARG A 51 -2.38 16.44 -1.71
N ALA A 52 -1.79 15.51 -2.46
CA ALA A 52 -0.93 14.48 -1.88
C ALA A 52 0.37 15.11 -1.35
N HIS A 53 0.79 14.69 -0.15
CA HIS A 53 2.05 15.14 0.45
C HIS A 53 3.27 14.75 -0.40
N TYR A 54 3.16 13.67 -1.17
CA TYR A 54 4.18 13.18 -2.08
C TYR A 54 3.59 13.05 -3.50
N PRO A 55 4.29 13.56 -4.54
CA PRO A 55 3.81 13.49 -5.91
C PRO A 55 4.00 12.08 -6.47
N TYR A 56 2.95 11.27 -6.38
CA TYR A 56 2.92 9.95 -6.99
C TYR A 56 2.62 10.06 -8.50
N PRO A 57 3.15 9.14 -9.33
CA PRO A 57 3.02 9.20 -10.79
C PRO A 57 1.61 8.91 -11.30
N ASP A 58 0.73 8.34 -10.47
CA ASP A 58 -0.67 8.08 -10.81
C ASP A 58 -1.57 8.01 -9.56
N SER A 59 -2.88 7.81 -9.78
CA SER A 59 -3.92 7.76 -8.75
C SER A 59 -4.03 6.42 -8.00
N GLY A 60 -2.95 5.65 -7.91
CA GLY A 60 -2.91 4.38 -7.18
C GLY A 60 -2.98 4.52 -5.65
N ILE A 61 -2.95 3.38 -4.95
CA ILE A 61 -2.83 3.32 -3.49
C ILE A 61 -1.36 3.15 -3.10
N TYR A 62 -0.85 4.06 -2.27
CA TYR A 62 0.55 4.09 -1.87
C TYR A 62 0.70 4.04 -0.36
N ILE A 63 1.74 3.37 0.12
CA ILE A 63 2.14 3.45 1.52
C ILE A 63 2.82 4.80 1.76
N THR A 64 2.22 5.61 2.63
CA THR A 64 2.71 6.96 2.95
C THR A 64 3.57 7.00 4.20
N GLN A 65 3.43 6.01 5.09
CA GLN A 65 4.20 5.91 6.33
C GLN A 65 4.25 4.45 6.78
N ILE A 66 5.40 4.02 7.32
CA ILE A 66 5.57 2.78 8.06
C ILE A 66 5.86 3.13 9.52
N GLU A 67 5.20 2.46 10.45
CA GLU A 67 5.48 2.55 11.89
C GLU A 67 6.62 1.61 12.26
N SER A 68 7.51 2.04 13.15
CA SER A 68 8.57 1.18 13.70
C SER A 68 8.01 0.07 14.59
N ASP A 69 8.71 -1.05 14.60
CA ASP A 69 8.34 -2.30 15.28
C ASP A 69 6.88 -2.72 15.01
N SER A 70 6.47 -2.57 13.75
CA SER A 70 5.12 -2.85 13.33
C SER A 70 5.06 -4.09 12.44
N PRO A 71 3.87 -4.72 12.31
CA PRO A 71 3.69 -5.80 11.36
C PRO A 71 4.09 -5.41 9.92
N ALA A 72 3.87 -4.16 9.52
CA ALA A 72 4.25 -3.65 8.22
C ALA A 72 5.76 -3.63 8.01
N GLU A 73 6.50 -3.11 8.98
CA GLU A 73 7.96 -3.04 8.94
C GLU A 73 8.57 -4.45 8.90
N ARG A 74 8.08 -5.35 9.77
CA ARG A 74 8.53 -6.75 9.81
C ARG A 74 8.19 -7.53 8.53
N ALA A 75 7.09 -7.18 7.86
CA ALA A 75 6.72 -7.73 6.56
C ALA A 75 7.56 -7.15 5.39
N GLY A 76 8.46 -6.20 5.66
CA GLY A 76 9.36 -5.62 4.66
C GLY A 76 8.70 -4.57 3.76
N LEU A 77 7.52 -4.06 4.14
CA LEU A 77 6.90 -2.92 3.47
C LEU A 77 7.73 -1.66 3.70
N ARG A 78 7.75 -0.78 2.71
CA ARG A 78 8.46 0.50 2.75
C ARG A 78 7.53 1.64 2.40
N GLN A 79 7.92 2.82 2.85
CA GLN A 79 7.32 4.06 2.36
C GLN A 79 7.47 4.11 0.83
N HIS A 80 6.43 4.62 0.16
CA HIS A 80 6.33 4.73 -1.30
C HIS A 80 6.13 3.42 -2.07
N ASP A 81 5.96 2.28 -1.39
CA ASP A 81 5.45 1.08 -2.04
C ASP A 81 4.04 1.36 -2.60
N LYS A 82 3.83 1.02 -3.86
CA LYS A 82 2.51 1.05 -4.50
C LYS A 82 1.83 -0.30 -4.30
N ILE A 83 0.62 -0.30 -3.75
CA ILE A 83 -0.17 -1.52 -3.55
C ILE A 83 -0.90 -1.84 -4.86
N LEU A 84 -0.56 -2.98 -5.47
CA LEU A 84 -1.19 -3.46 -6.71
C LEU A 84 -2.34 -4.42 -6.43
N ARG A 85 -2.21 -5.26 -5.40
CA ARG A 85 -3.21 -6.29 -5.06
C ARG A 85 -3.22 -6.56 -3.57
N VAL A 86 -4.39 -6.87 -3.00
CA VAL A 86 -4.53 -7.37 -1.62
C VAL A 86 -5.54 -8.51 -1.59
N ASN A 87 -5.15 -9.68 -1.08
CA ASN A 87 -5.99 -10.88 -0.99
C ASN A 87 -6.69 -11.20 -2.32
N GLY A 88 -5.93 -11.16 -3.41
CA GLY A 88 -6.43 -11.42 -4.77
C GLY A 88 -7.24 -10.27 -5.40
N ASN A 89 -7.60 -9.22 -4.66
CA ASN A 89 -8.35 -8.08 -5.17
C ASN A 89 -7.42 -7.02 -5.74
N ASP A 90 -7.72 -6.54 -6.95
CA ASP A 90 -6.97 -5.48 -7.61
C ASP A 90 -7.10 -4.15 -6.84
N PHE A 91 -5.98 -3.48 -6.61
CA PHE A 91 -5.86 -2.20 -5.91
C PHE A 91 -5.37 -1.07 -6.82
N THR A 92 -5.18 -1.32 -8.12
CA THR A 92 -4.66 -0.32 -9.06
C THR A 92 -5.64 0.83 -9.34
N MET A 93 -6.94 0.59 -9.23
CA MET A 93 -8.02 1.54 -9.53
C MET A 93 -9.08 1.59 -8.42
N VAL A 94 -8.65 1.54 -7.15
CA VAL A 94 -9.55 1.52 -5.99
C VAL A 94 -9.64 2.90 -5.35
N THR A 95 -10.80 3.24 -4.78
CA THR A 95 -10.96 4.45 -3.98
C THR A 95 -10.21 4.32 -2.65
N HIS A 96 -9.73 5.43 -2.11
CA HIS A 96 -9.08 5.49 -0.81
C HIS A 96 -9.94 4.83 0.27
N GLU A 97 -11.22 5.20 0.32
CA GLU A 97 -12.17 4.66 1.31
C GLU A 97 -12.29 3.14 1.21
N LYS A 98 -12.41 2.60 -0.02
CA LYS A 98 -12.50 1.15 -0.24
C LYS A 98 -11.21 0.45 0.17
N ALA A 99 -10.05 1.02 -0.15
CA ALA A 99 -8.76 0.48 0.24
C ALA A 99 -8.62 0.41 1.77
N VAL A 100 -8.97 1.49 2.49
CA VAL A 100 -8.97 1.52 3.96
C VAL A 100 -9.89 0.46 4.54
N LYS A 101 -11.13 0.39 4.07
CA LYS A 101 -12.13 -0.58 4.55
C LYS A 101 -11.65 -2.01 4.33
N TYR A 102 -11.10 -2.30 3.17
CA TYR A 102 -10.62 -3.63 2.82
C TYR A 102 -9.40 -4.02 3.67
N ILE A 103 -8.40 -3.14 3.77
CA ILE A 103 -7.20 -3.38 4.58
C ILE A 103 -7.60 -3.63 6.03
N LYS A 104 -8.54 -2.85 6.60
CA LYS A 104 -9.00 -3.04 7.99
C LYS A 104 -9.70 -4.38 8.22
N LYS A 105 -10.46 -4.90 7.25
CA LYS A 105 -11.33 -6.08 7.40
C LYS A 105 -10.58 -7.38 7.71
N TYR A 106 -9.42 -7.61 7.11
CA TYR A 106 -8.76 -8.93 7.18
C TYR A 106 -7.59 -8.95 8.18
N PRO A 107 -7.42 -10.04 8.94
CA PRO A 107 -6.28 -10.17 9.87
C PRO A 107 -4.95 -10.47 9.17
N VAL A 108 -5.01 -11.08 7.98
CA VAL A 108 -3.85 -11.36 7.12
C VAL A 108 -4.06 -10.71 5.76
N LEU A 109 -3.01 -10.08 5.24
CA LEU A 109 -2.97 -9.43 3.94
C LEU A 109 -1.89 -10.08 3.09
N HIS A 110 -2.30 -10.74 2.00
CA HIS A 110 -1.41 -11.17 0.92
C HIS A 110 -1.38 -10.07 -0.14
N MET A 111 -0.29 -9.30 -0.13
CA MET A 111 -0.12 -8.09 -0.92
C MET A 111 0.82 -8.33 -2.09
N LEU A 112 0.54 -7.69 -3.22
CA LEU A 112 1.48 -7.49 -4.29
C LEU A 112 1.80 -6.00 -4.35
N ILE A 113 3.06 -5.63 -4.21
CA ILE A 113 3.50 -4.22 -4.24
C ILE A 113 4.50 -3.96 -5.35
N ALA A 114 4.55 -2.73 -5.83
CA ALA A 114 5.61 -2.24 -6.71
C ALA A 114 6.49 -1.24 -5.94
N ARG A 115 7.80 -1.38 -6.09
CA ARG A 115 8.81 -0.53 -5.43
C ARG A 115 9.75 0.05 -6.47
N LYS A 116 9.93 1.38 -6.42
CA LYS A 116 10.75 2.13 -7.40
C LYS A 116 12.25 1.88 -7.25
N ASP A 117 12.73 1.64 -6.04
CA ASP A 117 14.16 1.57 -5.72
C ASP A 117 14.77 0.16 -5.87
N VAL A 118 14.10 -0.72 -6.63
CA VAL A 118 14.62 -2.07 -6.92
C VAL A 118 15.14 -2.17 -8.38
N SER A 119 15.11 -1.06 -9.13
CA SER A 119 15.82 -0.91 -10.41
C SER A 119 17.26 -0.46 -10.19
#